data_AF-A0A959K2K2-F1
#
_entry.id   AF-A0A959K2K2-F1
#
_cell.length_a   1.000
_cell.length_b   1.000
_cell.length_c   1.000
_cell.angle_alpha   90.00
_cell.angle_beta   90.00
_cell.angle_gamma   90.00
#
_symmetry.space_group_name_H-M   'P 1'
#
loop_
_entity.id
_entity.type
_entity.pdbx_description
1 polymer ?
#
loop_
_entity_poly.entity_id
_entity_poly.type
_entity_poly.pdbx_seq_one_letter_code
_entity_poly.pdbx_strand_id
1 'polypeptide(L)'
;AGNALDFFEEQNSDLWINYSSIVGSKTEPSRDITAQITSGNVPEGLVLSVQASKDAGMGDGEMGRAKEMIRLDDHVQEIITGVGSAYTGNGPSRGHQLTYVLSLDKKEGSYAKIDFDQSNTLAITYTLTDQ
;
A
#
# COMPACT_ATOMS: atom_id res chain seq x y z
N ALA A 1 -23.22 30.92 -0.61
CA ALA A 1 -23.18 29.73 0.26
C ALA A 1 -21.81 29.10 0.07
N GLY A 2 -21.11 28.75 1.16
CA GLY A 2 -19.81 28.11 1.06
C GLY A 2 -19.98 26.73 0.41
N ASN A 3 -19.22 26.45 -0.63
CA ASN A 3 -19.17 25.10 -1.19
C ASN A 3 -18.67 24.17 -0.07
N ALA A 4 -19.29 23.00 0.06
CA ALA A 4 -18.63 21.91 0.76
C ALA A 4 -17.27 21.70 0.07
N LEU A 5 -16.19 21.61 0.86
CA LEU A 5 -14.90 21.20 0.34
C LEU A 5 -15.10 19.88 -0.43
N ASP A 6 -14.72 19.88 -1.70
CA ASP A 6 -14.60 18.65 -2.46
C ASP A 6 -13.38 17.94 -1.88
N PHE A 7 -13.61 16.81 -1.22
CA PHE A 7 -12.63 16.21 -0.34
C PHE A 7 -11.53 15.55 -1.16
N PHE A 8 -10.44 16.28 -1.34
CA PHE A 8 -9.06 15.84 -1.56
C PHE A 8 -8.91 14.32 -1.62
N GLU A 9 -9.03 13.73 -2.81
CA GLU A 9 -8.38 12.46 -3.11
C GLU A 9 -7.00 12.80 -3.64
N GLU A 10 -6.11 13.23 -2.74
CA GLU A 10 -4.71 13.43 -3.08
C GLU A 10 -4.08 12.06 -3.25
N GLN A 11 -3.62 11.80 -4.47
CA GLN A 11 -3.02 10.54 -4.83
C GLN A 11 -1.52 10.71 -5.01
N ASN A 12 -0.72 9.81 -4.43
CA ASN A 12 0.69 9.67 -4.75
C ASN A 12 0.93 8.29 -5.36
N SER A 13 1.54 8.26 -6.55
CA SER A 13 1.90 7.01 -7.24
C SER A 13 3.38 6.94 -7.61
N ASP A 14 4.26 7.57 -6.83
CA ASP A 14 5.69 7.68 -7.18
C ASP A 14 6.50 6.44 -6.76
N LEU A 15 5.97 5.65 -5.83
CA LEU A 15 6.66 4.52 -5.23
C LEU A 15 6.38 3.21 -5.99
N TRP A 16 7.38 2.35 -6.01
CA TRP A 16 7.33 1.03 -6.64
C TRP A 16 7.86 -0.03 -5.67
N ILE A 17 7.17 -1.17 -5.60
CA ILE A 17 7.70 -2.37 -4.95
C ILE A 17 8.49 -3.15 -5.99
N ASN A 18 9.77 -3.32 -5.73
CA ASN A 18 10.65 -4.21 -6.47
C ASN A 18 11.14 -5.31 -5.53
N TYR A 19 11.10 -6.55 -6.01
CA TYR A 19 11.59 -7.71 -5.28
C TYR A 19 12.18 -8.76 -6.23
N SER A 20 12.92 -9.68 -5.61
CA SER A 20 13.30 -10.97 -6.17
C SER A 20 12.96 -12.04 -5.13
N SER A 21 12.47 -13.17 -5.60
CA SER A 21 11.97 -14.26 -4.77
C SER A 21 12.36 -15.58 -5.42
N ILE A 22 12.84 -16.53 -4.62
CA ILE A 22 13.00 -17.94 -5.01
C ILE A 22 12.29 -18.78 -3.97
N VAL A 23 11.27 -19.53 -4.40
CA VAL A 23 10.39 -20.33 -3.53
C VAL A 23 10.75 -21.81 -3.59
N GLY A 24 10.45 -22.54 -2.52
CA GLY A 24 10.66 -23.98 -2.45
C GLY A 24 9.43 -24.72 -2.97
N SER A 25 9.59 -25.84 -3.66
CA SER A 25 8.46 -26.57 -4.25
C SER A 25 7.60 -27.37 -3.24
N LYS A 26 7.93 -27.38 -1.94
CA LYS A 26 7.30 -28.27 -0.94
C LYS A 26 6.92 -27.62 0.39
N THR A 27 7.69 -26.65 0.89
CA THR A 27 7.47 -26.06 2.21
C THR A 27 6.99 -24.62 2.12
N GLU A 28 7.59 -23.82 1.23
CA GLU A 28 7.25 -22.42 1.01
C GLU A 28 6.95 -22.21 -0.49
N PRO A 29 5.80 -22.66 -1.01
CA PRO A 29 5.48 -22.62 -2.45
C PRO A 29 5.23 -21.21 -2.98
N SER A 30 4.94 -20.26 -2.09
CA SER A 30 4.66 -18.87 -2.45
C SER A 30 5.03 -17.93 -1.31
N ARG A 31 5.06 -16.64 -1.62
CA ARG A 31 5.20 -15.55 -0.67
C ARG A 31 4.11 -14.52 -0.87
N ASP A 32 3.78 -13.83 0.20
CA ASP A 32 2.87 -12.70 0.15
C ASP A 32 3.60 -11.43 0.58
N ILE A 33 3.19 -10.30 0.01
CA ILE A 33 3.64 -8.98 0.43
C ILE A 33 2.52 -8.36 1.24
N THR A 34 2.86 -7.95 2.47
CA THR A 34 1.96 -7.27 3.38
C THR A 34 2.41 -5.83 3.62
N ALA A 35 1.48 -4.98 4.05
CA ALA A 35 1.74 -3.62 4.49
C ALA A 35 1.12 -3.38 5.87
N GLN A 36 1.79 -2.59 6.70
CA GLN A 36 1.25 -2.08 7.95
C GLN A 36 1.91 -0.75 8.33
N ILE A 37 1.23 0.08 9.09
CA ILE A 37 1.82 1.22 9.78
C ILE A 37 2.57 0.69 11.00
N THR A 38 3.90 0.87 11.03
CA THR A 38 4.76 0.44 12.14
C THR A 38 5.10 1.57 13.10
N SER A 39 4.91 2.82 12.68
CA SER A 39 5.14 3.99 13.53
C SER A 39 4.28 5.17 13.08
N GLY A 40 3.82 5.96 14.04
CA GLY A 40 2.90 7.08 13.81
C GLY A 40 1.46 6.62 13.59
N ASN A 41 0.55 7.59 13.45
CA ASN A 41 -0.88 7.34 13.21
C ASN A 41 -1.42 8.31 12.18
N VAL A 42 -2.30 7.82 11.31
CA VAL A 42 -3.07 8.67 10.39
C VAL A 42 -3.81 9.72 11.22
N PRO A 43 -3.69 11.02 10.88
CA PRO A 43 -4.39 12.09 11.60
C PRO A 43 -5.88 11.84 11.73
N GLU A 44 -6.49 12.35 12.81
CA GLU A 44 -7.91 12.15 13.02
C GLU A 44 -8.75 12.81 11.92
N GLY A 45 -9.88 12.17 11.60
CA GLY A 45 -10.74 12.61 10.52
C GLY A 45 -10.25 12.24 9.12
N LEU A 46 -9.07 11.62 8.98
CA LEU A 46 -8.52 11.17 7.70
C LEU A 46 -8.42 9.64 7.59
N VAL A 47 -8.29 9.18 6.34
CA VAL A 47 -8.06 7.80 5.95
C VAL A 47 -6.90 7.77 4.97
N LEU A 48 -5.89 6.95 5.26
CA LEU A 48 -4.84 6.62 4.32
C LEU A 48 -5.09 5.22 3.77
N SER A 49 -5.13 5.11 2.44
CA SER A 49 -5.30 3.86 1.73
C SER A 49 -4.12 3.62 0.78
N VAL A 50 -3.85 2.36 0.48
CA VAL A 50 -2.83 1.98 -0.52
C VAL A 50 -3.34 0.86 -1.42
N GLN A 51 -2.95 0.91 -2.69
CA GLN A 51 -3.13 -0.17 -3.65
C GLN A 51 -1.83 -0.43 -4.41
N ALA A 52 -1.46 -1.70 -4.56
CA ALA A 52 -0.44 -2.12 -5.52
C ALA A 52 -1.07 -2.30 -6.91
N SER A 53 -0.40 -1.85 -7.96
CA SER A 53 -0.79 -2.15 -9.34
C SER A 53 -0.54 -3.63 -9.68
N LYS A 54 -1.05 -4.06 -10.84
CA LYS A 54 -0.49 -5.26 -11.49
C LYS A 54 1.00 -5.04 -11.79
N ASP A 55 1.76 -6.13 -11.85
CA ASP A 55 3.16 -6.08 -12.25
C ASP A 55 3.32 -5.38 -13.62
N ALA A 56 4.37 -4.57 -13.75
CA ALA A 56 4.68 -3.81 -14.96
C ALA A 56 5.13 -4.67 -16.16
N GLY A 57 5.33 -5.98 -15.98
CA GLY A 57 5.68 -6.92 -17.04
C GLY A 57 7.14 -6.86 -17.48
N MET A 58 8.00 -6.25 -16.67
CA MET A 58 9.41 -5.99 -16.97
C MET A 58 10.37 -6.95 -16.27
N GLY A 59 9.82 -7.92 -15.53
CA GLY A 59 10.50 -9.01 -14.85
C GLY A 59 10.26 -10.37 -15.50
N ASP A 60 10.47 -11.44 -14.75
CA ASP A 60 10.14 -12.82 -15.17
C ASP A 60 9.71 -13.67 -13.97
N GLY A 61 8.92 -14.72 -14.22
CA GLY A 61 8.36 -15.62 -13.22
C GLY A 61 6.93 -15.25 -12.78
N GLU A 62 6.58 -15.64 -11.54
CA GLU A 62 5.25 -15.39 -10.95
C GLU A 62 5.30 -14.24 -9.93
N MET A 63 4.97 -13.02 -10.37
CA MET A 63 4.98 -11.79 -9.56
C MET A 63 3.77 -11.66 -8.61
N GLY A 64 2.99 -12.74 -8.45
CA GLY A 64 1.77 -12.73 -7.66
C GLY A 64 0.68 -11.80 -8.19
N ARG A 65 -0.37 -11.65 -7.39
CA ARG A 65 -1.59 -10.92 -7.71
C ARG A 65 -1.81 -9.78 -6.72
N ALA A 66 -1.86 -8.57 -7.24
CA ALA A 66 -2.25 -7.40 -6.45
C ALA A 66 -3.71 -7.49 -5.98
N LYS A 67 -3.94 -7.04 -4.75
CA LYS A 67 -5.26 -6.95 -4.12
C LYS A 67 -5.94 -5.63 -4.48
N GLU A 68 -7.21 -5.54 -4.10
CA GLU A 68 -7.94 -4.26 -4.11
C GLU A 68 -7.32 -3.29 -3.12
N MET A 69 -7.67 -2.01 -3.24
CA MET A 69 -7.20 -0.96 -2.33
C MET A 69 -7.57 -1.29 -0.88
N ILE A 70 -6.59 -1.16 0.01
CA ILE A 70 -6.75 -1.40 1.45
C ILE A 70 -6.63 -0.10 2.24
N ARG A 71 -7.26 -0.03 3.41
CA ARG A 71 -7.04 1.04 4.39
C ARG A 71 -5.83 0.68 5.24
N LEU A 72 -4.81 1.52 5.27
CA LEU A 72 -3.65 1.30 6.14
C LEU A 72 -3.98 1.59 7.60
N ASP A 73 -3.54 0.68 8.47
CA ASP A 73 -3.56 0.80 9.92
C ASP A 73 -2.37 0.02 10.52
N ASP A 74 -2.36 -0.19 11.83
CA ASP A 74 -1.31 -0.89 12.56
C ASP A 74 -1.39 -2.42 12.47
N HIS A 75 -2.33 -2.97 11.69
CA HIS A 75 -2.47 -4.40 11.45
C HIS A 75 -1.83 -4.82 10.12
N VAL A 76 -1.34 -6.06 10.07
CA VAL A 76 -0.80 -6.67 8.85
C VAL A 76 -1.91 -6.86 7.83
N GLN A 77 -1.72 -6.33 6.62
CA GLN A 77 -2.69 -6.48 5.53
C GLN A 77 -2.00 -6.92 4.24
N GLU A 78 -2.53 -7.94 3.58
CA GLU A 78 -2.04 -8.42 2.27
C GLU A 78 -2.30 -7.38 1.17
N ILE A 79 -1.28 -7.11 0.37
CA ILE A 79 -1.40 -6.23 -0.81
C ILE A 79 -1.07 -6.94 -2.13
N ILE A 80 -0.20 -7.96 -2.08
CA ILE A 80 0.15 -8.81 -3.22
C ILE A 80 0.26 -10.23 -2.68
N THR A 81 -0.46 -11.18 -3.29
CA THR A 81 -0.48 -12.57 -2.85
C THR A 81 0.03 -13.52 -3.93
N GLY A 82 0.64 -14.64 -3.54
CA GLY A 82 1.05 -15.70 -4.47
C GLY A 82 2.28 -15.36 -5.29
N VAL A 83 3.25 -14.65 -4.71
CA VAL A 83 4.56 -14.40 -5.34
C VAL A 83 5.34 -15.71 -5.36
N GLY A 84 5.67 -16.20 -6.55
CA GLY A 84 6.46 -17.42 -6.75
C GLY A 84 7.96 -17.15 -6.88
N SER A 85 8.64 -17.99 -7.67
CA SER A 85 10.01 -17.71 -8.10
C SER A 85 9.96 -16.65 -9.19
N ALA A 86 10.46 -15.45 -8.90
CA ALA A 86 10.33 -14.28 -9.76
C ALA A 86 11.39 -13.21 -9.47
N TYR A 87 11.63 -12.33 -10.44
CA TYR A 87 12.30 -11.06 -10.21
C TYR A 87 11.60 -9.95 -10.99
N THR A 88 11.53 -8.75 -10.42
CA THR A 88 10.82 -7.61 -11.02
C THR A 88 11.74 -6.62 -11.73
N GLY A 89 13.05 -6.65 -11.43
CA GLY A 89 14.02 -5.62 -11.80
C GLY A 89 14.17 -4.56 -10.71
N ASN A 90 14.69 -3.38 -11.06
CA ASN A 90 14.90 -2.28 -10.11
C ASN A 90 14.52 -0.93 -10.74
N GLY A 91 13.87 -0.09 -9.94
CA GLY A 91 13.50 1.28 -10.26
C GLY A 91 12.03 1.44 -10.70
N PRO A 92 11.68 2.66 -11.13
CA PRO A 92 10.35 2.95 -11.68
C PRO A 92 10.01 2.04 -12.86
N SER A 93 8.73 1.74 -13.03
CA SER A 93 8.21 0.86 -14.10
C SER A 93 8.71 -0.59 -14.00
N ARG A 94 9.13 -1.03 -12.81
CA ARG A 94 9.47 -2.41 -12.47
C ARG A 94 8.58 -2.87 -11.32
N GLY A 95 8.08 -4.10 -11.32
CA GLY A 95 7.24 -4.59 -10.23
C GLY A 95 5.90 -3.88 -10.15
N HIS A 96 5.48 -3.52 -8.94
CA HIS A 96 4.14 -2.98 -8.66
C HIS A 96 4.22 -1.52 -8.22
N GLN A 97 3.53 -0.63 -8.93
CA GLN A 97 3.38 0.76 -8.51
C GLN A 97 2.46 0.82 -7.29
N LEU A 98 2.80 1.65 -6.32
CA LEU A 98 1.96 1.90 -5.14
C LEU A 98 1.21 3.20 -5.33
N THR A 99 -0.12 3.14 -5.32
CA THR A 99 -0.98 4.32 -5.27
C THR A 99 -1.49 4.51 -3.86
N TYR A 100 -1.06 5.57 -3.21
CA TYR A 100 -1.58 6.03 -1.93
C TYR A 100 -2.68 7.04 -2.16
N VAL A 101 -3.73 6.97 -1.33
CA VAL A 101 -4.83 7.94 -1.32
C VAL A 101 -5.03 8.40 0.11
N LEU A 102 -4.90 9.71 0.34
CA LEU A 102 -5.33 10.34 1.58
C LEU A 102 -6.70 10.97 1.34
N SER A 103 -7.67 10.66 2.20
CA SER A 103 -9.05 11.15 2.05
C SER A 103 -9.70 11.47 3.40
N LEU A 104 -10.80 12.22 3.40
CA LEU A 104 -11.60 12.43 4.60
C LEU A 104 -12.30 11.12 5.02
N ASP A 105 -12.28 10.80 6.32
CA ASP A 105 -13.14 9.75 6.88
C ASP A 105 -14.61 10.15 6.73
N LYS A 106 -15.40 9.32 6.03
CA LYS A 106 -16.82 9.58 5.72
C LYS A 106 -17.74 9.57 6.94
N LYS A 107 -17.24 9.26 8.13
CA LYS A 107 -18.00 9.38 9.39
C LYS A 107 -18.41 10.83 9.64
N GLU A 108 -19.60 11.01 10.21
CA GLU A 108 -20.08 12.31 10.64
C GLU A 108 -19.12 12.94 11.67
N GLY A 109 -18.83 14.23 11.49
CA GLY A 109 -17.94 14.97 12.38
C GLY A 109 -16.44 14.79 12.12
N SER A 110 -16.01 13.92 11.19
CA SER A 110 -14.59 13.72 10.86
C SER A 110 -13.88 15.01 10.48
N TYR A 111 -14.55 15.87 9.71
CA TYR A 111 -13.98 17.15 9.29
C TYR A 111 -13.60 18.05 10.48
N ALA A 112 -14.41 18.04 11.54
CA ALA A 112 -14.15 18.83 12.74
C ALA A 112 -12.96 18.32 13.57
N LYS A 113 -12.42 17.14 13.22
CA LYS A 113 -11.26 16.53 13.88
C LYS A 113 -9.94 16.81 13.14
N ILE A 114 -10.01 17.38 11.94
CA ILE A 114 -8.80 17.76 11.20
C ILE A 114 -8.13 18.93 11.93
N ASP A 115 -6.88 18.72 12.31
CA ASP A 115 -6.04 19.73 12.93
C ASP A 115 -4.92 20.13 11.96
N PHE A 116 -4.88 21.42 11.60
CA PHE A 116 -3.88 21.97 10.68
C PHE A 116 -2.47 21.98 11.30
N ASP A 117 -2.39 22.10 12.62
CA ASP A 117 -1.10 22.12 13.33
C ASP A 117 -0.57 20.71 13.57
N GLN A 118 -1.38 19.67 13.30
CA GLN A 118 -0.95 18.28 13.43
C GLN A 118 -0.07 17.86 12.25
N SER A 119 1.22 17.67 12.54
CA SER A 119 2.19 17.08 11.61
C SER A 119 2.70 15.74 12.16
N ASN A 120 2.24 14.64 11.56
CA ASN A 120 2.65 13.29 11.93
C ASN A 120 3.55 12.69 10.84
N THR A 121 4.66 12.08 11.26
CA THR A 121 5.43 11.19 10.37
C THR A 121 4.91 9.77 10.54
N LEU A 122 4.68 9.08 9.43
CA LEU A 122 4.26 7.68 9.38
C LEU A 122 5.39 6.81 8.85
N ALA A 123 5.59 5.64 9.45
CA ALA A 123 6.40 4.57 8.88
C ALA A 123 5.48 3.44 8.43
N ILE A 124 5.53 3.11 7.15
CA ILE A 124 4.78 2.01 6.55
C ILE A 124 5.79 0.93 6.17
N THR A 125 5.65 -0.25 6.75
CA THR A 125 6.54 -1.37 6.49
C THR A 125 5.87 -2.34 5.53
N TYR A 126 6.61 -2.68 4.46
CA TYR A 126 6.24 -3.71 3.52
C TYR A 126 7.07 -4.97 3.80
N THR A 127 6.41 -6.12 3.95
CA THR A 127 7.09 -7.38 4.29
C THR A 127 6.75 -8.45 3.26
N LEU A 128 7.78 -9.02 2.64
CA LEU A 128 7.65 -10.24 1.84
C LEU A 128 7.81 -11.45 2.75
N THR A 129 6.77 -12.26 2.91
CA THR A 129 6.68 -13.34 3.90
C THR A 129 6.35 -14.67 3.22
N ASP A 130 7.00 -15.75 3.65
CA ASP A 130 6.66 -17.11 3.19
C ASP A 130 5.22 -17.50 3.58
N GLN A 131 4.60 -18.40 2.80
CA GLN A 131 3.24 -18.93 3.00
C GLN A 131 3.25 -20.47 3.03
#